data_AF-A0A9P8E761-F1
#
_entry.id   AF-A0A9P8E761-F1
#
_cell.length_a   1.000
_cell.length_b   1.000
_cell.length_c   1.000
_cell.angle_alpha   90.00
_cell.angle_beta   90.00
_cell.angle_gamma   90.00
#
_symmetry.space_group_name_H-M   'P 1'
#
loop_
_entity.id
_entity.type
_entity.pdbx_description
1 polymer ?
#
loop_
_entity_poly.entity_id
_entity_poly.type
_entity_poly.pdbx_seq_one_letter_code
_entity_poly.pdbx_strand_id
1 'polypeptide(L)'
;VGGGQAAMDVTTTSARQGKFEARFYHKIFEEEIGRVRGHFGPLNYVAVSPLGTVYASGGEDGYVRVHHFDQPYFDFKFEVERELRL
;
A
#
# COMPACT_ATOMS: atom_id res chain seq x y z
N VAL A 1 -20.25 -2.25 -5.49
CA VAL A 1 -20.36 -2.75 -4.10
C VAL A 1 -19.28 -2.06 -3.29
N GLY A 2 -19.62 -0.94 -2.63
CA GLY A 2 -18.68 -0.14 -1.83
C GLY A 2 -18.70 -0.63 -0.38
N GLY A 3 -17.66 -1.36 0.02
CA GLY A 3 -17.51 -1.91 1.37
C GLY A 3 -16.81 -0.95 2.31
N GLY A 4 -17.49 0.11 2.73
CA GLY A 4 -17.03 0.96 3.84
C GLY A 4 -17.64 0.48 5.15
N GLN A 5 -16.83 -0.04 6.06
CA GLN A 5 -17.27 -0.35 7.43
C GLN A 5 -17.42 0.98 8.19
N ALA A 6 -18.47 1.12 9.01
CA ALA A 6 -18.72 2.34 9.78
C ALA A 6 -17.56 2.61 10.75
N ALA A 7 -17.05 3.84 10.76
CA ALA A 7 -15.88 4.26 11.54
C ALA A 7 -16.00 3.98 13.06
N MET A 8 -17.22 3.82 13.59
CA MET A 8 -17.47 3.50 14.99
C MET A 8 -17.13 2.04 15.35
N ASP A 9 -17.22 1.10 14.41
CA ASP A 9 -16.85 -0.31 14.63
C ASP A 9 -15.32 -0.52 14.64
N VAL A 10 -14.56 0.49 14.20
CA VAL A 10 -13.10 0.43 14.10
C VAL A 10 -12.44 0.65 15.46
N THR A 11 -13.07 1.39 16.38
CA THR A 11 -12.44 1.84 17.64
C THR A 11 -12.67 0.91 18.84
N THR A 12 -13.64 0.00 18.81
CA THR A 12 -14.06 -0.78 19.99
C THR A 12 -13.53 -2.21 20.05
N THR A 13 -12.90 -2.73 18.99
CA THR A 13 -12.22 -4.02 19.06
C THR A 13 -10.72 -3.83 19.26
N SER A 14 -10.28 -4.00 20.51
CA SER A 14 -8.89 -4.24 20.94
C SER A 14 -8.20 -5.46 20.28
N ALA A 15 -8.74 -5.98 19.18
CA ALA A 15 -8.31 -7.20 18.51
C ALA A 15 -7.47 -6.98 17.23
N ARG A 16 -7.18 -5.73 16.81
CA ARG A 16 -6.61 -5.46 15.47
C ARG A 16 -5.67 -4.25 15.39
N GLN A 17 -4.75 -4.09 16.34
CA GLN A 17 -3.56 -3.25 16.14
C GLN A 17 -2.85 -3.71 14.84
N GLY A 18 -2.89 -2.91 13.76
CA GLY A 18 -2.09 -3.13 12.54
C GLY A 18 -2.81 -3.63 11.28
N LYS A 19 -4.08 -3.30 11.03
CA LYS A 19 -4.78 -3.67 9.78
C LYS A 19 -4.80 -2.62 8.66
N PHE A 20 -4.27 -1.43 8.90
CA PHE A 20 -4.26 -0.37 7.90
C PHE A 20 -2.94 -0.37 7.15
N GLU A 21 -2.97 -1.00 5.98
CA GLU A 21 -1.80 -1.27 5.15
C GLU A 21 -2.00 -0.71 3.74
N ALA A 22 -0.95 -0.11 3.19
CA ALA A 22 -0.87 0.20 1.77
C ALA A 22 -0.54 -1.09 1.03
N ARG A 23 -1.36 -1.46 0.04
CA ARG A 23 -1.15 -2.68 -0.76
C ARG A 23 -0.66 -2.33 -2.14
N PHE A 24 0.35 -3.05 -2.59
CA PHE A 24 0.93 -2.93 -3.91
C PHE A 24 0.42 -4.08 -4.78
N TYR A 25 -0.09 -3.73 -5.95
CA TYR A 25 -0.59 -4.69 -6.93
C TYR A 25 0.17 -4.53 -8.24
N HIS A 26 0.40 -5.65 -8.91
CA HIS A 26 0.87 -5.66 -10.28
C HIS A 26 -0.26 -5.20 -11.21
N LYS A 27 -0.03 -4.15 -12.00
CA LYS A 27 -1.08 -3.55 -12.83
C LYS A 27 -1.67 -4.51 -13.88
N ILE A 28 -0.85 -5.42 -14.41
CA ILE A 28 -1.26 -6.32 -15.51
C ILE A 28 -1.89 -7.61 -14.98
N PHE A 29 -1.31 -8.18 -13.92
CA PHE A 29 -1.72 -9.48 -13.39
C PHE A 29 -2.75 -9.35 -12.27
N GLU A 30 -3.01 -8.12 -11.81
CA GLU A 30 -3.88 -7.78 -10.68
C GLU A 30 -3.49 -8.52 -9.38
N GLU A 31 -2.26 -9.04 -9.32
CA GLU A 31 -1.74 -9.82 -8.21
C GLU A 31 -1.07 -8.90 -7.18
N GLU A 32 -1.24 -9.23 -5.91
CA GLU A 32 -0.64 -8.47 -4.83
C GLU A 32 0.86 -8.80 -4.71
N ILE A 33 1.72 -7.78 -4.81
CA ILE A 33 3.18 -7.93 -4.74
C ILE A 33 3.75 -7.60 -3.35
N GLY A 34 2.97 -6.91 -2.51
CA GLY A 34 3.43 -6.54 -1.18
C GLY A 34 2.49 -5.64 -0.40
N ARG A 35 2.77 -5.52 0.88
CA ARG A 35 2.00 -4.73 1.84
C ARG A 35 2.92 -3.93 2.73
N VAL A 36 2.61 -2.66 2.92
CA VAL A 36 3.33 -1.78 3.85
C VAL A 36 2.40 -1.40 4.99
N ARG A 37 2.76 -1.84 6.20
CA ARG A 37 2.05 -1.53 7.44
C ARG A 37 2.68 -0.31 8.11
N GLY A 38 1.89 0.40 8.90
CA GLY A 38 2.42 1.47 9.74
C GLY A 38 1.38 2.45 10.23
N HIS A 39 0.27 2.65 9.49
CA HIS A 39 -0.82 3.50 9.96
C HIS A 39 -1.64 2.83 11.06
N PHE A 40 -1.99 3.63 12.06
CA PHE A 40 -2.82 3.20 13.20
C PHE A 40 -4.31 3.41 12.96
N GLY A 41 -4.66 4.13 11.89
CA GLY A 41 -6.03 4.34 11.41
C GLY A 41 -6.14 4.16 9.90
N PRO A 42 -7.36 4.26 9.34
CA PRO A 42 -7.59 4.15 7.89
C PRO A 42 -6.68 5.04 7.06
N LEU A 43 -6.19 4.52 5.93
CA LEU A 43 -5.46 5.31 4.94
C LEU A 43 -6.49 6.02 4.06
N ASN A 44 -6.48 7.35 4.09
CA ASN A 44 -7.42 8.18 3.33
C ASN A 44 -6.81 8.69 2.02
N TYR A 45 -5.48 8.82 1.97
CA TYR A 45 -4.79 9.40 0.83
C TYR A 45 -3.48 8.69 0.53
N VAL A 46 -3.18 8.49 -0.74
CA VAL A 46 -1.90 7.99 -1.23
C VAL A 46 -1.50 8.82 -2.44
N ALA A 47 -0.25 9.27 -2.46
CA ALA A 47 0.34 9.98 -3.59
C ALA A 47 1.70 9.38 -3.92
N VAL A 48 2.00 9.24 -5.21
CA VAL A 48 3.29 8.74 -5.69
C VAL A 48 4.00 9.90 -6.38
N SER A 49 5.32 9.99 -6.19
CA SER A 49 6.14 10.95 -6.92
C SER A 49 6.00 10.71 -8.43
N PRO A 50 5.98 11.76 -9.27
CA PRO A 50 5.98 11.60 -10.72
C PRO A 50 7.22 10.85 -11.24
N LEU A 51 8.30 10.79 -10.47
CA LEU A 51 9.49 10.00 -10.77
C LEU A 51 9.38 8.52 -10.32
N GLY A 52 8.35 8.14 -9.57
CA GLY A 52 8.14 6.77 -9.11
C GLY A 52 9.12 6.30 -8.02
N THR A 53 9.89 7.21 -7.41
CA THR A 53 10.95 6.86 -6.44
C THR A 53 10.52 6.87 -4.97
N VAL A 54 9.40 7.52 -4.69
CA VAL A 54 8.87 7.70 -3.33
C VAL A 54 7.35 7.76 -3.41
N TYR A 55 6.69 7.30 -2.35
CA TYR A 55 5.27 7.50 -2.15
C TYR A 55 4.98 8.05 -0.75
N ALA A 56 3.87 8.76 -0.61
CA ALA A 56 3.37 9.27 0.64
C ALA A 56 1.98 8.70 0.91
N SER A 57 1.72 8.32 2.17
CA SER A 57 0.41 7.88 2.64
C SER A 57 -0.04 8.75 3.81
N GLY A 58 -1.28 9.24 3.73
CA GLY A 58 -1.94 10.02 4.79
C GLY A 58 -3.04 9.19 5.43
N GLY A 59 -2.97 9.01 6.75
CA GLY A 59 -3.97 8.28 7.52
C GLY A 59 -4.83 9.20 8.38
N GLU A 60 -5.97 8.68 8.82
CA GLU A 60 -6.84 9.30 9.83
C GLU A 60 -6.16 9.37 11.21
N ASP A 61 -5.02 8.67 11.38
CA ASP A 61 -4.16 8.77 12.55
C ASP A 61 -3.45 10.13 12.69
N GLY A 62 -3.65 11.05 11.74
CA GLY A 62 -3.06 12.38 11.76
C GLY A 62 -1.61 12.43 11.29
N TYR A 63 -1.07 11.31 10.82
CA TYR A 63 0.30 11.19 10.33
C TYR A 63 0.33 11.04 8.81
N VAL A 64 1.33 11.70 8.21
CA VAL A 64 1.76 11.43 6.84
C VAL A 64 3.06 10.62 6.92
N ARG A 65 3.08 9.47 6.24
CA ARG A 65 4.27 8.62 6.13
C ARG A 65 4.81 8.69 4.72
N VAL A 66 6.08 9.06 4.61
CA VAL A 66 6.82 9.10 3.35
C VAL A 66 7.72 7.89 3.28
N HIS A 67 7.63 7.15 2.18
CA HIS A 67 8.32 5.88 1.98
C HIS A 67 9.13 5.96 0.69
N HIS A 68 10.43 5.73 0.83
CA HIS A 68 11.36 5.61 -0.30
C HIS A 68 11.36 4.17 -0.78
N PHE A 69 11.29 3.97 -2.09
CA PHE A 69 11.43 2.64 -2.67
C PHE A 69 12.91 2.26 -2.73
N ASP A 70 13.23 1.06 -2.26
CA ASP A 70 14.57 0.49 -2.39
C ASP A 70 14.77 -0.16 -3.76
N GLN A 71 16.03 -0.38 -4.15
CA GLN A 71 16.40 -1.05 -5.40
C GLN A 71 15.64 -2.37 -5.68
N PRO A 72 15.42 -3.27 -4.70
CA PRO A 72 14.68 -4.51 -4.92
C PRO A 72 13.25 -4.32 -5.43
N TYR A 73 12.61 -3.19 -5.14
CA TYR A 73 11.28 -2.88 -5.67
C TYR A 73 11.32 -2.67 -7.20
N PHE A 74 12.38 -2.06 -7.71
CA PHE A 74 12.57 -1.80 -9.14
C PHE A 74 13.09 -3.01 -9.92
N ASP A 75 13.81 -3.90 -9.23
CA ASP A 75 14.31 -5.15 -9.82
C ASP A 75 13.23 -6.26 -9.86
N PHE A 76 12.09 -6.03 -9.21
CA PHE A 76 10.96 -6.95 -9.22
C PHE A 76 10.39 -7.09 -10.65
N LYS A 77 10.41 -8.32 -11.17
CA LYS A 77 9.86 -8.70 -12.47
C LYS A 77 9.29 -10.11 -12.38
N PHE A 78 8.08 -10.31 -12.88
CA PHE A 78 7.55 -11.66 -13.04
C PHE A 78 8.35 -12.43 -14.10
N GLU A 79 8.34 -13.76 -14.02
CA GLU A 79 9.08 -14.64 -14.94
C GLU A 79 8.70 -14.37 -16.41
N VAL A 80 7.40 -14.19 -16.66
CA VAL A 80 6.84 -13.84 -17.99
C VAL A 80 7.41 -12.51 -18.54
N GLU A 81 7.70 -11.54 -17.67
CA GLU A 81 8.29 -10.25 -18.07
C GLU A 81 9.80 -10.33 -18.29
N ARG A 82 10.46 -11.34 -17.72
CA ARG A 82 11.87 -11.63 -17.99
C ARG A 82 12.05 -12.30 -19.34
N GLU A 83 11.14 -13.20 -19.72
CA GLU A 83 11.17 -13.91 -21.00
C GLU A 83 10.86 -13.00 -22.20
N LEU A 84 9.94 -12.04 -22.06
CA LEU A 84 9.60 -11.06 -23.12
C LEU A 84 10.73 -10.09 -23.50
N ARG A 85 11.87 -10.14 -22.79
CA ARG A 85 13.03 -9.26 -23.02
C ARG A 85 14.20 -9.97 -23.73
N LEU A 86 14.00 -11.23 -24.15
CA LEU A 86 14.88 -11.98 -25.05
C LEU A 86 14.30 -11.96 -26.47
#